data_AF-A0A2H6EKI9-F1
#
_entry.id   AF-A0A2H6EKI9-F1
#
_cell.length_a   1.000
_cell.length_b   1.000
_cell.length_c   1.000
_cell.angle_alpha   90.00
_cell.angle_beta   90.00
_cell.angle_gamma   90.00
#
_symmetry.space_group_name_H-M   'P 1'
#
loop_
_entity.id
_entity.type
_entity.pdbx_description
1 polymer ?
#
loop_
_entity_poly.entity_id
_entity_poly.type
_entity_poly.pdbx_seq_one_letter_code
_entity_poly.pdbx_strand_id
1 'polypeptide(L)'
;MTNNKEYSNAEVTVFWKPDICIHAAECVKGLPTVFDPNKKPWVNLKKASSKDVIMTIDKCPSGALSYKSYGFITRRKQHRKIGNQIKCSSKRTVNG
;
A
#
# COMPACT_ATOMS: atom_id res chain seq x y z
N MET A 1 -7.49 -27.36 -1.84
CA MET A 1 -8.55 -26.53 -2.44
C MET A 1 -8.27 -25.10 -2.01
N THR A 2 -7.78 -24.25 -2.91
CA THR A 2 -7.37 -22.87 -2.56
C THR A 2 -8.60 -21.98 -2.53
N ASN A 3 -8.97 -21.47 -1.35
CA ASN A 3 -10.20 -20.68 -1.14
C ASN A 3 -9.98 -19.21 -1.52
N ASN A 4 -9.51 -18.98 -2.74
CA ASN A 4 -9.23 -17.63 -3.22
C ASN A 4 -10.55 -16.93 -3.55
N LYS A 5 -10.71 -15.69 -3.07
CA LYS A 5 -11.84 -14.85 -3.46
C LYS A 5 -11.34 -13.63 -4.19
N GLU A 6 -12.08 -13.23 -5.22
CA GLU A 6 -11.81 -12.02 -5.96
C GLU A 6 -12.98 -11.04 -5.81
N TYR A 7 -12.62 -9.78 -5.64
CA TYR A 7 -13.55 -8.67 -5.50
C TYR A 7 -13.13 -7.60 -6.50
N SER A 8 -13.90 -7.47 -7.57
CA SER A 8 -13.68 -6.45 -8.59
C SER A 8 -14.58 -5.23 -8.35
N ASN A 9 -14.03 -4.05 -8.61
CA ASN A 9 -14.76 -2.80 -8.73
C ASN A 9 -14.38 -2.13 -10.07
N ALA A 10 -14.99 -0.99 -10.38
CA ALA A 10 -14.74 -0.26 -11.62
C ALA A 10 -13.27 0.17 -11.83
N GLU A 11 -12.49 0.32 -10.74
CA GLU A 11 -11.11 0.82 -10.79
C GLU A 11 -10.04 -0.22 -10.40
N VAL A 12 -10.37 -1.12 -9.46
CA VAL A 12 -9.43 -2.08 -8.86
C VAL A 12 -10.07 -3.45 -8.65
N THR A 13 -9.26 -4.49 -8.78
CA THR A 13 -9.60 -5.88 -8.43
C THR A 13 -8.73 -6.34 -7.27
N VAL A 14 -9.35 -6.76 -6.18
CA VAL A 14 -8.67 -7.29 -4.98
C VAL A 14 -8.80 -8.81 -4.95
N PHE A 15 -7.68 -9.48 -4.79
CA PHE A 15 -7.55 -10.92 -4.60
C PHE A 15 -7.25 -11.22 -3.14
N TRP A 16 -8.06 -12.09 -2.55
CA TRP A 16 -7.88 -12.55 -1.18
C TRP A 16 -7.52 -14.02 -1.14
N LYS A 17 -6.45 -14.32 -0.40
CA LYS A 17 -5.93 -15.66 -0.18
C LYS A 17 -5.96 -15.96 1.32
N PRO A 18 -7.02 -16.61 1.84
CA PRO A 18 -7.12 -16.96 3.26
C PRO A 18 -6.01 -17.94 3.69
N ASP A 19 -5.55 -18.80 2.78
CA ASP A 19 -4.52 -19.81 3.04
C ASP A 19 -3.19 -19.23 3.56
N ILE A 20 -2.85 -17.98 3.20
CA ILE A 20 -1.64 -17.29 3.64
C ILE A 20 -1.91 -16.17 4.65
N CYS A 21 -3.15 -16.02 5.09
CA CYS A 21 -3.54 -14.98 6.05
C CYS A 21 -3.14 -15.37 7.47
N ILE A 22 -2.24 -14.61 8.09
CA ILE A 22 -1.82 -14.80 9.48
C ILE A 22 -2.76 -14.13 10.51
N HIS A 23 -3.91 -13.62 10.08
CA HIS A 23 -4.89 -12.93 10.92
C HIS A 23 -4.31 -11.77 11.77
N ALA A 24 -3.33 -11.04 11.23
CA ALA A 24 -2.72 -9.86 11.89
C ALA A 24 -3.71 -8.70 12.18
N ALA A 25 -4.93 -8.78 11.63
CA ALA A 25 -6.00 -7.79 11.75
C ALA A 25 -5.67 -6.37 11.22
N GLU A 26 -4.52 -6.16 10.60
CA GLU A 26 -4.12 -4.86 10.03
C GLU A 26 -5.09 -4.36 8.95
N CYS A 27 -5.65 -5.27 8.14
CA CYS A 27 -6.66 -4.93 7.14
C CYS A 27 -7.97 -4.41 7.78
N VAL A 28 -8.45 -5.08 8.83
CA VAL A 28 -9.68 -4.71 9.54
C VAL A 28 -9.48 -3.45 10.40
N LYS A 29 -8.32 -3.30 11.04
CA LYS A 29 -7.96 -2.10 11.83
C LYS A 29 -7.75 -0.87 10.95
N GLY A 30 -7.08 -1.05 9.81
CA GLY A 30 -6.78 0.04 8.90
C GLY A 30 -8.04 0.56 8.21
N LEU A 31 -8.94 -0.35 7.80
CA LEU A 31 -10.11 0.02 7.01
C LEU A 31 -11.32 -0.87 7.33
N PRO A 32 -11.92 -0.68 8.53
CA PRO A 32 -13.04 -1.51 9.00
C PRO A 32 -14.31 -1.33 8.17
N THR A 33 -14.43 -0.22 7.43
CA THR A 33 -15.56 0.02 6.54
C THR A 33 -15.53 -0.84 5.28
N VAL A 34 -14.34 -1.33 4.87
CA VAL A 34 -14.14 -2.14 3.67
C VAL A 34 -13.91 -3.61 3.99
N PHE A 35 -13.06 -3.93 4.97
CA PHE A 35 -12.71 -5.31 5.35
C PHE A 35 -13.49 -5.74 6.59
N ASP A 36 -14.45 -6.64 6.42
CA ASP A 36 -15.41 -6.96 7.48
C ASP A 36 -15.71 -8.48 7.49
N PRO A 37 -14.98 -9.32 8.27
CA PRO A 37 -15.12 -10.79 8.30
C PRO A 37 -16.53 -11.27 8.66
N ASN A 38 -17.29 -10.44 9.37
CA ASN A 38 -18.64 -10.76 9.82
C ASN A 38 -19.73 -10.40 8.80
N LYS A 39 -19.40 -9.65 7.74
CA LYS A 39 -20.38 -9.26 6.72
C LYS A 39 -20.12 -9.98 5.40
N LYS A 40 -21.20 -10.18 4.64
CA LYS A 40 -21.14 -10.64 3.26
C LYS A 40 -21.67 -9.49 2.39
N PRO A 41 -20.89 -8.97 1.43
CA PRO A 41 -19.54 -9.38 1.02
C PRO A 41 -18.43 -8.98 2.04
N TRP A 42 -17.39 -9.83 2.13
CA TRP A 42 -16.26 -9.64 3.06
C TRP A 42 -15.44 -8.39 2.77
N VAL A 43 -15.22 -8.09 1.48
CA VAL A 43 -14.58 -6.86 1.00
C VAL A 43 -15.63 -6.03 0.30
N ASN A 44 -15.82 -4.79 0.75
CA ASN A 44 -16.73 -3.83 0.11
C ASN A 44 -15.97 -2.61 -0.41
N LEU A 45 -15.52 -2.70 -1.66
CA LEU A 45 -14.73 -1.67 -2.33
C LEU A 45 -15.51 -0.37 -2.62
N LYS A 46 -16.84 -0.32 -2.38
CA LYS A 46 -17.65 0.89 -2.56
C LYS A 46 -17.59 1.86 -1.37
N LYS A 47 -17.10 1.40 -0.22
CA LYS A 47 -17.13 2.17 1.04
C LYS A 47 -15.86 3.00 1.31
N ALA A 48 -14.84 2.89 0.46
CA ALA A 48 -13.63 3.68 0.56
C ALA A 48 -13.02 3.95 -0.83
N SER A 49 -12.02 4.83 -0.87
CA SER A 49 -11.27 5.08 -2.10
C SER A 49 -10.34 3.92 -2.42
N SER A 50 -10.18 3.62 -3.71
CA SER A 50 -9.23 2.65 -4.23
C SER A 50 -7.80 2.84 -3.69
N LYS A 51 -7.39 4.09 -3.41
CA LYS A 51 -6.08 4.41 -2.82
C LYS A 51 -5.92 3.90 -1.39
N ASP A 52 -6.92 4.13 -0.54
CA ASP A 52 -6.85 3.73 0.87
C ASP A 52 -6.86 2.21 1.01
N VAL A 53 -7.61 1.53 0.13
CA VAL A 53 -7.62 0.08 0.02
C VAL A 53 -6.22 -0.43 -0.30
N ILE A 54 -5.56 0.15 -1.33
CA ILE A 54 -4.18 -0.22 -1.71
C ILE A 54 -3.21 -0.01 -0.54
N MET A 55 -3.22 1.18 0.07
CA MET A 55 -2.34 1.48 1.22
C MET A 55 -2.56 0.53 2.39
N THR A 56 -3.78 0.06 2.59
CA THR A 56 -4.11 -0.92 3.64
C THR A 56 -3.59 -2.32 3.27
N ILE A 57 -3.68 -2.70 1.99
CA ILE A 57 -3.15 -3.97 1.49
C ILE A 57 -1.61 -3.99 1.62
N ASP A 58 -0.92 -2.89 1.32
CA ASP A 58 0.54 -2.76 1.48
C ASP A 58 1.03 -2.93 2.93
N LYS A 59 0.17 -2.66 3.92
CA LYS A 59 0.50 -2.88 5.34
C LYS A 59 0.42 -4.34 5.76
N CYS A 60 -0.12 -5.23 4.91
CA CYS A 60 -0.29 -6.63 5.24
C CYS A 60 1.07 -7.35 5.27
N PRO A 61 1.58 -7.81 6.43
CA PRO A 61 2.89 -8.45 6.51
C PRO A 61 2.93 -9.83 5.82
N SER A 62 1.77 -10.47 5.65
CA SER A 62 1.69 -11.80 5.03
C SER A 62 1.41 -11.77 3.52
N GLY A 63 1.11 -10.60 2.94
CA GLY A 63 0.75 -10.49 1.53
C GLY A 63 -0.53 -11.26 1.14
N ALA A 64 -1.42 -11.53 2.11
CA ALA A 64 -2.65 -12.29 1.88
C ALA A 64 -3.68 -11.60 0.98
N LEU A 65 -3.54 -10.29 0.85
CA LEU A 65 -4.31 -9.47 -0.06
C LEU A 65 -3.39 -9.02 -1.20
N SER A 66 -3.87 -9.14 -2.43
CA SER A 66 -3.22 -8.60 -3.61
C SER A 66 -4.23 -7.75 -4.37
N TYR A 67 -3.76 -6.77 -5.15
CA TYR A 67 -4.65 -5.95 -5.95
C TYR A 67 -4.11 -5.77 -7.37
N LYS A 68 -5.03 -5.52 -8.30
CA LYS A 68 -4.75 -5.11 -9.67
C LYS A 68 -5.54 -3.85 -9.93
N SER A 69 -4.85 -2.72 -10.09
CA SER A 69 -5.46 -1.44 -10.45
C SER A 69 -5.37 -1.22 -11.95
N TYR A 70 -6.45 -0.73 -12.55
CA TYR A 70 -6.55 -0.43 -13.98
C TYR A 70 -6.52 1.09 -14.26
N GLY A 71 -6.47 1.95 -13.23
CA GLY A 71 -6.65 3.39 -13.35
C GLY A 71 -5.57 4.25 -12.67
N PHE A 72 -4.84 5.00 -13.50
CA PHE A 72 -3.93 6.13 -13.26
C PHE A 72 -2.73 5.98 -12.32
N ILE A 73 -1.61 5.64 -12.96
CA ILE A 73 -0.22 5.94 -12.59
C ILE A 73 -0.11 7.39 -12.06
N THR A 74 -0.13 7.61 -10.74
CA THR A 74 0.39 8.86 -10.20
C THR A 74 1.91 8.76 -10.21
N ARG A 75 2.53 9.40 -11.20
CA ARG A 75 3.98 9.53 -11.32
C ARG A 75 4.61 9.96 -9.98
N ARG A 76 5.62 9.19 -9.57
CA ARG A 76 6.82 9.57 -8.79
C ARG A 76 6.62 10.35 -7.47
N LYS A 77 7.00 9.71 -6.36
CA LYS A 77 7.93 10.33 -5.40
C LYS A 77 9.18 9.47 -5.25
N GLN A 78 10.09 9.65 -6.23
CA GLN A 78 11.50 9.41 -6.01
C GLN A 78 12.01 10.51 -5.07
N HIS A 79 11.93 10.32 -3.76
CA HIS A 79 12.80 11.07 -2.84
C HIS A 79 13.99 10.17 -2.49
N ARG A 80 14.83 9.96 -3.52
CA ARG A 80 16.17 9.39 -3.40
C ARG A 80 16.97 10.42 -2.60
N LYS A 81 17.23 10.16 -1.32
CA LYS A 81 18.18 10.95 -0.52
C LYS A 81 19.56 10.82 -1.19
N ILE A 82 19.96 11.79 -2.01
CA ILE A 82 21.36 12.00 -2.38
C ILE A 82 21.93 12.93 -1.32
N GLY A 83 22.34 12.36 -0.19
CA GLY A 83 23.15 13.07 0.78
C GLY A 83 24.61 12.86 0.42
N ASN A 84 25.26 13.86 -0.19
CA ASN A 84 26.61 14.27 0.18
C ASN A 84 26.92 15.64 -0.46
N GLN A 85 26.69 16.72 0.28
CA GLN A 85 27.26 18.02 -0.08
C GLN A 85 28.73 17.98 0.29
N ILE A 86 29.56 17.80 -0.73
CA ILE A 86 30.99 18.09 -0.69
C ILE A 86 31.13 19.57 -0.33
N LYS A 87 31.49 19.87 0.92
CA LYS A 87 31.86 21.23 1.35
C LYS A 87 33.32 21.48 0.97
N CYS A 88 33.60 21.53 -0.32
CA CYS A 88 34.83 22.13 -0.82
C CYS A 88 34.64 23.64 -0.87
N SER A 89 35.28 24.36 0.05
CA SER A 89 35.54 25.78 -0.11
C SER A 89 36.88 26.10 0.53
N SER A 90 37.90 25.88 -0.29
CA SER A 90 39.15 26.61 -0.26
C SER A 90 38.86 28.11 -0.17
N LYS A 91 39.34 28.77 0.88
CA LYS A 91 39.75 30.18 0.84
C LYS A 91 41.07 30.36 1.58
N ARG A 92 42.12 30.23 0.78
CA ARG A 92 43.44 30.86 0.89
C ARG A 92 43.32 32.39 1.05
N THR A 93 44.01 32.98 2.04
CA THR A 93 44.69 34.31 2.11
C THR A 93 45.01 34.65 3.58
N VAL A 94 46.24 34.49 4.09
CA VAL A 94 47.36 35.45 4.28
C VAL A 94 47.15 36.62 5.27
N ASN A 95 48.16 36.79 6.14
CA ASN A 95 48.61 37.94 6.95
C ASN A 95 47.98 38.21 8.33
N GLY A 96 48.88 38.31 9.32
CA GLY A 96 48.67 38.70 10.72
C GLY A 96 49.82 38.22 11.58
#